data_AF-A0A8S3JCU0-F1
#
_entry.id   AF-A0A8S3JCU0-F1
#
_cell.length_a   1.000
_cell.length_b   1.000
_cell.length_c   1.000
_cell.angle_alpha   90.00
_cell.angle_beta   90.00
_cell.angle_gamma   90.00
#
_symmetry.space_group_name_H-M   'P 1'
#
loop_
_entity.id
_entity.type
_entity.pdbx_description
1 polymer ?
#
loop_
_entity_poly.entity_id
_entity_poly.type
_entity_poly.pdbx_seq_one_letter_code
_entity_poly.pdbx_strand_id
1 'polypeptide(L)'
;ALTFGADVLVRHLTFSEARKMPIREYSLTKVLQGLGINFVEFTDLCILLGCDYCDSIKGIGQKRALDLIKQHRSIENILKNIDTKKYGVPDDWAYEQARQLFKEPDVLPADATDLKWIEPDEEGLVVYMVNEKGFS
;
A
#
# COMPACT_ATOMS: atom_id res chain seq x y z
N ALA A 1 -1.91 -0.17 1.14
CA ALA A 1 -3.20 0.47 1.49
C ALA A 1 -3.79 1.21 0.28
N LEU A 2 -3.19 2.31 -0.19
CA LEU A 2 -3.67 2.96 -1.42
C LEU A 2 -3.67 2.02 -2.64
N THR A 3 -2.64 1.17 -2.76
CA THR A 3 -2.55 0.12 -3.78
C THR A 3 -3.64 -0.94 -3.71
N PHE A 4 -4.29 -1.11 -2.55
CA PHE A 4 -5.43 -1.99 -2.35
C PHE A 4 -6.77 -1.26 -2.57
N GLY A 5 -6.75 -0.04 -3.10
CA GLY A 5 -7.96 0.72 -3.43
C GLY A 5 -8.55 1.52 -2.27
N ALA A 6 -7.82 1.71 -1.16
CA ALA A 6 -8.30 2.60 -0.11
C ALA A 6 -8.41 4.05 -0.62
N ASP A 7 -9.62 4.62 -0.59
CA ASP A 7 -9.89 5.99 -1.05
C ASP A 7 -9.12 7.04 -0.26
N VAL A 8 -8.98 6.81 1.04
CA VAL A 8 -8.29 7.68 1.99
C VAL A 8 -7.36 6.86 2.87
N LEU A 9 -6.10 7.29 2.96
CA LEU A 9 -5.10 6.73 3.88
C LEU A 9 -4.66 7.80 4.87
N VAL A 10 -4.85 7.52 6.15
CA VAL A 10 -4.36 8.36 7.25
C VAL A 10 -3.08 7.76 7.83
N ARG A 11 -2.04 8.58 7.98
CA ARG A 11 -0.73 8.21 8.54
C ARG A 11 -0.41 9.08 9.76
N HIS A 12 0.40 8.54 10.65
CA HIS A 12 0.82 9.14 11.93
C HIS A 12 -0.29 9.27 12.99
N LEU A 13 -1.48 8.71 12.77
CA LEU A 13 -2.56 8.72 13.77
C LEU A 13 -2.18 7.96 15.06
N THR A 14 -1.48 6.84 14.93
CA THR A 14 -1.09 5.97 16.05
C THR A 14 0.32 6.26 16.58
N PHE A 15 0.95 7.35 16.12
CA PHE A 15 2.25 7.74 16.66
C PHE A 15 2.07 8.30 18.07
N SER A 16 3.07 8.07 18.92
CA SER A 16 3.08 8.69 20.25
C SER A 16 2.94 10.20 20.15
N GLU A 17 2.04 10.76 20.95
CA GLU A 17 1.80 12.19 21.05
C GLU A 17 3.09 12.99 21.29
N ALA A 18 4.04 12.42 22.03
CA ALA A 18 5.34 13.02 22.31
C ALA A 18 6.15 13.38 21.04
N ARG A 19 5.93 12.66 19.93
CA ARG A 19 6.60 12.95 18.66
C ARG A 19 6.04 14.19 17.95
N LYS A 20 4.86 14.69 18.34
CA LYS A 20 4.18 15.87 17.78
C LYS A 20 4.14 15.88 16.25
N MET A 21 4.06 14.69 15.64
CA MET A 21 4.03 14.56 14.20
C MET A 21 2.61 14.87 13.70
N PRO A 22 2.46 15.76 12.70
CA PRO A 22 1.14 16.04 12.16
C PRO A 22 0.60 14.80 11.46
N ILE A 23 -0.71 14.59 11.64
CA ILE A 23 -1.48 13.60 10.88
C ILE A 23 -1.38 13.94 9.40
N ARG A 24 -1.13 12.92 8.58
CA ARG A 24 -1.10 13.07 7.13
C ARG A 24 -2.22 12.26 6.51
N GLU A 25 -2.99 12.91 5.65
CA GLU A 25 -4.03 12.29 4.86
C GLU A 25 -3.60 12.22 3.40
N TYR A 26 -3.83 11.08 2.77
CA TYR A 26 -3.59 10.84 1.36
C TYR A 26 -4.91 10.39 0.72
N SER A 27 -5.36 11.12 -0.29
CA SER A 27 -6.54 10.76 -1.09
C SER A 27 -6.08 10.08 -2.38
N LEU A 28 -6.59 8.87 -2.64
CA LEU A 28 -6.28 8.11 -3.85
C LEU A 28 -6.66 8.91 -5.10
N THR A 29 -7.84 9.51 -5.14
CA THR A 29 -8.30 10.34 -6.26
C THR A 29 -7.33 11.49 -6.56
N LYS A 30 -6.87 12.21 -5.54
CA LYS A 30 -5.89 13.31 -5.71
C LYS A 30 -4.53 12.80 -6.19
N VAL A 31 -4.10 11.63 -5.72
CA VAL A 31 -2.85 10.99 -6.16
C VAL A 31 -2.94 10.59 -7.63
N LEU A 32 -4.01 9.89 -8.03
CA LEU A 32 -4.23 9.48 -9.42
C LEU A 32 -4.30 10.69 -10.36
N GLN A 33 -5.04 11.74 -9.98
CA GLN A 33 -5.12 12.98 -10.74
C GLN A 33 -3.77 13.70 -10.84
N GLY A 34 -3.05 13.83 -9.72
CA GLY A 34 -1.74 14.50 -9.69
C GLY A 34 -0.67 13.75 -10.48
N LEU A 35 -0.76 12.42 -10.54
CA LEU A 35 0.11 11.60 -11.36
C LEU A 35 -0.36 11.51 -12.82
N GLY A 36 -1.65 11.75 -13.10
CA GLY A 36 -2.22 11.64 -14.45
C GLY A 36 -2.28 10.20 -14.94
N ILE A 37 -2.57 9.26 -14.04
CA ILE A 37 -2.66 7.82 -14.31
C ILE A 37 -3.93 7.24 -13.68
N ASN A 38 -4.41 6.12 -14.20
CA ASN A 38 -5.55 5.40 -13.63
C ASN A 38 -5.10 4.41 -12.52
N PHE A 39 -6.06 3.78 -11.83
CA PHE A 39 -5.76 2.88 -10.71
C PHE A 39 -4.97 1.62 -11.11
N VAL A 40 -5.21 1.08 -12.31
CA VAL A 40 -4.47 -0.09 -12.82
C VAL A 40 -3.02 0.28 -13.10
N GLU A 41 -2.80 1.41 -13.77
CA GLU A 41 -1.47 1.99 -14.00
C GLU A 41 -0.75 2.33 -12.68
N PHE A 42 -1.49 2.81 -11.68
CA PHE A 42 -0.95 3.09 -10.35
C PHE A 42 -0.51 1.82 -9.62
N THR A 43 -1.27 0.73 -9.75
CA THR A 43 -0.89 -0.57 -9.19
C THR A 43 0.43 -1.05 -9.80
N ASP A 44 0.54 -0.96 -11.13
CA ASP A 44 1.77 -1.30 -11.85
C ASP A 44 2.96 -0.42 -11.47
N LEU A 45 2.72 0.89 -11.30
CA LEU A 45 3.72 1.80 -10.80
C LEU A 45 4.21 1.36 -9.42
N CYS A 46 3.32 1.02 -8.49
CA CYS A 46 3.71 0.59 -7.16
C CYS A 46 4.49 -0.73 -7.16
N ILE A 47 4.17 -1.67 -8.05
CA ILE A 47 4.97 -2.88 -8.22
C ILE A 47 6.39 -2.54 -8.72
N LEU A 48 6.50 -1.63 -9.70
CA LEU A 48 7.80 -1.17 -10.21
C LEU A 48 8.63 -0.42 -9.16
N LEU A 49 7.98 0.31 -8.25
CA LEU A 49 8.64 0.99 -7.12
C LEU A 49 9.14 0.02 -6.06
N GLY A 50 8.69 -1.24 -6.10
CA GLY A 50 8.93 -2.25 -5.07
C GLY A 50 7.72 -2.42 -4.16
N CYS A 51 7.29 -3.66 -3.98
CA CYS A 51 6.24 -4.05 -3.07
C CYS A 51 6.65 -5.31 -2.29
N ASP A 52 5.87 -5.69 -1.28
CA ASP A 52 6.19 -6.83 -0.41
C ASP A 52 5.88 -8.20 -1.06
N TYR A 53 5.28 -8.23 -2.25
CA TYR A 53 4.71 -9.44 -2.88
C TYR A 53 5.55 -9.99 -4.03
N CYS A 54 6.46 -9.21 -4.59
CA CYS A 54 7.38 -9.63 -5.64
C CYS A 54 8.58 -8.68 -5.71
N ASP A 55 9.63 -9.11 -6.41
CA ASP A 55 10.78 -8.26 -6.70
C ASP A 55 10.41 -7.03 -7.58
N SER A 56 11.39 -6.16 -7.81
CA SER A 56 11.28 -5.04 -8.74
C SER A 56 12.44 -5.02 -9.73
N ILE A 57 12.33 -4.24 -10.81
CA ILE A 57 13.35 -4.17 -11.85
C ILE A 57 14.55 -3.36 -11.34
N LYS A 58 15.72 -4.00 -11.26
CA LYS A 58 16.94 -3.35 -10.77
C LYS A 58 17.36 -2.20 -11.68
N GLY A 59 17.61 -1.04 -11.07
CA GLY A 59 18.04 0.17 -11.78
C GLY A 59 16.89 1.07 -12.28
N ILE A 60 15.63 0.71 -12.00
CA ILE A 60 14.47 1.58 -12.22
C ILE A 60 14.09 2.23 -10.88
N GLY A 61 14.35 3.53 -10.75
CA GLY A 61 13.94 4.33 -9.59
C GLY A 61 12.61 5.06 -9.81
N GLN A 62 12.14 5.80 -8.80
CA GLN A 62 10.80 6.37 -8.77
C GLN A 62 10.42 7.25 -9.97
N LYS A 63 11.33 8.14 -10.40
CA LYS A 63 11.08 9.03 -11.53
C LYS A 63 10.94 8.24 -12.84
N ARG A 64 11.86 7.30 -13.06
CA ARG A 64 11.88 6.49 -14.29
C ARG A 64 10.69 5.54 -14.35
N ALA A 65 10.30 4.94 -13.22
CA ALA A 65 9.11 4.10 -13.14
C ALA A 65 7.85 4.87 -13.58
N LEU A 66 7.66 6.09 -13.06
CA LEU A 66 6.53 6.94 -13.45
C LEU A 66 6.57 7.30 -14.94
N ASP A 67 7.73 7.68 -15.47
CA ASP A 67 7.89 8.01 -16.90
C ASP A 67 7.53 6.80 -17.77
N LEU A 68 8.00 5.60 -17.40
CA LEU A 68 7.72 4.36 -18.11
C LEU A 68 6.23 4.00 -18.08
N ILE A 69 5.57 4.14 -16.92
CA ILE A 69 4.12 3.89 -16.80
C ILE A 69 3.32 4.89 -17.65
N LYS A 70 3.68 6.17 -17.65
CA LYS A 70 3.01 7.16 -18.50
C LYS A 70 3.19 6.89 -19.99
N GLN A 71 4.35 6.38 -20.38
CA GLN A 71 4.68 6.10 -21.78
C GLN A 71 4.06 4.78 -22.26
N HIS A 72 4.15 3.72 -21.47
CA HIS A 72 3.84 2.35 -21.89
C HIS A 72 2.56 1.77 -21.27
N ARG A 73 2.02 2.42 -20.25
CA ARG A 73 0.71 2.14 -19.61
C ARG A 73 0.61 0.84 -18.81
N SER A 74 1.48 -0.14 -19.04
CA SER A 74 1.50 -1.39 -18.28
C SER A 74 2.90 -2.01 -18.19
N ILE A 75 3.12 -2.86 -17.18
CA ILE A 75 4.39 -3.59 -16.99
C ILE A 75 4.76 -4.42 -18.23
N GLU A 76 3.79 -5.11 -18.85
CA GLU A 76 4.00 -5.93 -20.05
C GLU A 76 4.57 -5.10 -21.20
N ASN A 77 4.02 -3.91 -21.43
CA ASN A 77 4.48 -3.00 -22.46
C ASN A 77 5.84 -2.41 -22.11
N ILE A 78 6.14 -2.17 -20.84
CA ILE A 78 7.47 -1.75 -20.39
C ILE A 78 8.49 -2.84 -20.71
N LEU A 79 8.22 -4.10 -20.33
CA LEU A 79 9.12 -5.23 -20.56
C LEU A 79 9.45 -5.43 -22.05
N LYS A 80 8.50 -5.15 -22.96
CA LYS A 80 8.72 -5.20 -24.41
C LYS A 80 9.62 -4.07 -24.96
N ASN A 81 9.74 -2.95 -24.25
CA ASN A 81 10.37 -1.72 -24.75
C ASN A 81 11.61 -1.29 -23.96
N ILE A 82 11.94 -1.93 -22.84
CA ILE A 82 13.15 -1.62 -22.07
C ILE A 82 14.36 -2.39 -22.58
N ASP A 83 15.54 -1.80 -22.38
CA ASP A 83 16.81 -2.48 -22.60
C ASP A 83 17.11 -3.45 -21.43
N THR A 84 16.83 -4.73 -21.65
CA THR A 84 17.04 -5.81 -20.66
C THR A 84 18.51 -6.08 -20.36
N LYS A 85 19.46 -5.60 -21.18
CA LYS A 85 20.89 -5.67 -20.85
C LYS A 85 21.28 -4.62 -19.80
N LYS A 86 20.58 -3.49 -19.80
CA LYS A 86 20.79 -2.39 -18.86
C LYS A 86 19.98 -2.57 -17.58
N TYR A 87 18.74 -3.02 -17.70
CA TYR A 87 17.81 -3.19 -16.58
C TYR A 87 17.67 -4.67 -16.24
N GLY A 88 18.08 -5.03 -15.02
CA GLY A 88 17.97 -6.41 -14.53
C GLY A 88 16.53 -6.70 -14.15
N VAL A 89 15.78 -7.31 -15.08
CA VAL A 89 14.45 -7.86 -14.80
C VAL A 89 14.64 -9.16 -14.02
N PRO A 90 13.92 -9.38 -12.90
CA PRO A 90 13.99 -10.65 -12.18
C PRO A 90 13.57 -11.84 -13.05
N ASP A 91 14.24 -12.97 -12.89
CA ASP A 91 13.79 -14.24 -13.48
C ASP A 91 12.47 -14.67 -12.81
N ASP A 92 11.54 -15.23 -13.58
CA ASP A 92 10.21 -15.65 -13.11
C ASP A 92 9.46 -14.58 -12.29
N TRP A 93 9.56 -13.32 -12.72
CA TRP A 93 8.99 -12.18 -11.99
C TRP A 93 7.46 -12.27 -11.85
N ALA A 94 6.99 -12.57 -10.64
CA ALA A 94 5.58 -12.79 -10.29
C ALA A 94 4.73 -11.51 -10.16
N TYR A 95 4.96 -10.52 -11.02
CA TYR A 95 4.23 -9.23 -10.95
C TYR A 95 2.74 -9.38 -11.25
N GLU A 96 2.34 -10.36 -12.07
CA GLU A 96 0.93 -10.61 -12.39
C GLU A 96 0.15 -11.09 -11.17
N GLN A 97 0.75 -11.98 -10.38
CA GLN A 97 0.18 -12.47 -9.12
C GLN A 97 0.10 -11.34 -8.09
N ALA A 98 1.14 -10.52 -7.98
CA ALA A 98 1.12 -9.33 -7.12
C ALA A 98 0.02 -8.34 -7.53
N ARG A 99 -0.13 -8.07 -8.83
CA ARG A 99 -1.19 -7.21 -9.37
C ARG A 99 -2.57 -7.77 -9.05
N GLN A 100 -2.76 -9.08 -9.22
CA GLN A 100 -4.03 -9.74 -8.90
C GLN A 100 -4.36 -9.61 -7.41
N LEU A 101 -3.37 -9.80 -6.53
CA LEU A 101 -3.56 -9.62 -5.08
C LEU A 101 -3.99 -8.19 -4.73
N PHE A 102 -3.41 -7.17 -5.37
CA PHE A 102 -3.83 -5.78 -5.14
C PHE A 102 -5.25 -5.48 -5.64
N LYS A 103 -5.63 -6.09 -6.76
CA LYS A 103 -6.92 -5.88 -7.40
C LYS A 103 -8.06 -6.60 -6.69
N GLU A 104 -7.82 -7.84 -6.28
CA GLU A 104 -8.80 -8.74 -5.66
C GLU A 104 -8.22 -9.32 -4.36
N PRO A 105 -7.97 -8.48 -3.35
CA PRO A 105 -7.50 -8.95 -2.05
C PRO A 105 -8.61 -9.72 -1.33
N ASP A 106 -8.22 -10.73 -0.56
CA ASP A 106 -9.14 -11.41 0.35
C ASP A 106 -9.47 -10.48 1.52
N VAL A 107 -10.70 -9.94 1.52
CA VAL A 107 -11.18 -8.97 2.50
C VAL A 107 -12.54 -9.37 3.05
N LEU A 108 -12.78 -9.03 4.32
CA LEU A 108 -14.10 -9.19 4.92
C LEU A 108 -15.10 -8.24 4.25
N PRO A 109 -16.30 -8.71 3.86
CA PRO A 109 -17.36 -7.84 3.38
C PRO A 109 -17.70 -6.78 4.42
N ALA A 110 -17.86 -5.54 3.98
CA ALA A 110 -18.08 -4.40 4.88
C ALA A 110 -19.41 -4.52 5.67
N ASP A 111 -20.41 -5.16 5.08
CA ASP A 111 -21.72 -5.42 5.68
C ASP A 111 -21.77 -6.68 6.55
N ALA A 112 -20.71 -7.51 6.53
CA ALA A 112 -20.62 -8.68 7.38
C ALA A 112 -20.26 -8.35 8.84
N THR A 113 -19.91 -7.09 9.15
CA THR A 113 -19.49 -6.67 10.49
C THR A 113 -20.27 -5.46 10.98
N ASP A 114 -20.78 -5.55 12.20
CA ASP A 114 -21.43 -4.43 12.92
C ASP A 114 -20.45 -3.87 13.96
N LEU A 115 -19.87 -2.70 13.69
CA LEU A 115 -18.90 -2.05 14.56
C LEU A 115 -19.60 -1.27 15.66
N LYS A 116 -19.41 -1.70 16.91
CA LYS A 116 -19.95 -1.03 18.10
C LYS A 116 -18.84 -0.64 19.04
N TRP A 117 -18.86 0.63 19.45
CA TRP A 117 -18.08 1.12 20.58
C TRP A 117 -18.97 1.08 21.81
N ILE A 118 -18.54 0.32 22.82
CA ILE A 118 -19.24 0.18 24.11
C ILE A 118 -18.31 0.69 25.22
N GLU A 119 -18.88 0.96 26.39
CA GLU A 119 -18.09 1.33 27.57
C GLU A 119 -17.12 0.19 27.94
N PRO A 120 -15.89 0.53 28.37
CA PRO A 120 -14.90 -0.46 28.77
C PRO A 120 -15.28 -1.17 30.08
N ASP A 121 -14.86 -2.43 30.20
CA ASP A 121 -14.89 -3.16 31.48
C ASP A 121 -13.72 -2.69 32.37
N GLU A 122 -13.98 -1.69 33.21
CA GLU A 122 -12.95 -1.09 34.07
C GLU A 122 -12.31 -2.09 35.04
N GLU A 123 -13.11 -2.94 35.70
CA GLU A 123 -12.61 -3.94 36.65
C GLU A 123 -11.75 -4.98 35.93
N GLY A 124 -12.23 -5.49 34.78
CA GLY A 124 -11.49 -6.42 33.94
C GLY A 124 -10.18 -5.82 33.42
N LEU A 125 -10.18 -4.54 33.05
CA LEU A 125 -8.98 -3.82 32.62
C LEU A 125 -7.94 -3.71 33.74
N VAL A 126 -8.34 -3.41 34.98
CA VAL A 126 -7.42 -3.34 36.13
C VAL A 126 -6.82 -4.72 36.42
N VAL A 127 -7.64 -5.76 36.44
CA VAL A 127 -7.15 -7.14 36.65
C VAL A 127 -6.10 -7.49 35.60
N TYR A 128 -6.40 -7.28 34.32
CA TYR A 128 -5.46 -7.62 33.25
C TYR A 128 -4.22 -6.71 33.25
N MET A 129 -4.39 -5.40 33.22
CA MET A 129 -3.28 -4.46 33.04
C MET A 129 -2.39 -4.35 34.28
N VAL A 130 -2.97 -4.22 35.48
CA VAL A 130 -2.21 -3.98 36.72
C VAL A 130 -1.78 -5.30 37.35
N ASN A 131 -2.74 -6.19 37.64
CA ASN A 131 -2.44 -7.39 38.41
C ASN A 131 -1.65 -8.44 37.60
N GLU A 132 -1.97 -8.61 36.31
CA GLU A 132 -1.28 -9.60 35.46
C GLU A 132 -0.11 -9.04 34.65
N LYS A 133 -0.26 -7.83 34.08
CA LYS A 133 0.77 -7.21 33.22
C LYS A 133 1.67 -6.20 33.92
N GLY A 134 1.41 -5.87 35.19
CA GLY A 134 2.28 -5.03 36.02
C GLY A 134 2.32 -3.55 35.62
N PHE A 135 1.31 -3.06 34.90
CA PHE A 135 1.15 -1.63 34.64
C PHE A 135 0.73 -0.89 35.93
N SER A 136 1.09 0.39 36.03
CA SER A 136 0.70 1.28 37.12
C SER A 136 -0.62 1.98 36.86
#